data_AF-A0A1W1V6S3-F1
#
_entry.id   AF-A0A1W1V6S3-F1
#
_cell.length_a   1.000
_cell.length_b   1.000
_cell.length_c   1.000
_cell.angle_alpha   90.00
_cell.angle_beta   90.00
_cell.angle_gamma   90.00
#
_symmetry.space_group_name_H-M   'P 1'
#
loop_
_entity.id
_entity.type
_entity.pdbx_description
1 polymer ?
#
loop_
_entity_poly.entity_id
_entity_poly.type
_entity_poly.pdbx_seq_one_letter_code
_entity_poly.pdbx_strand_id
1 'polypeptide(L)'
;MRQISSLTLVLTLAASAIGVTHLGGTTALKNTPKRIVVLEFGFMDALTKLGVKPVGIAADGDAADEVLPHLKKYSGPDVSTVGNRHAPSLEKIMALKPDLIIADENDHKQIDAQLSNIAPTLLFRSYHATCQDQIDQFSVISKIVGKEAAGKTALADYTRLFNKVEATSSPKAGKIVVGVPTPDGFYVHSDKSYIGSLPKMAGRNNPTPSRTARRSTCCLWKASAGIKSVATASRETHTPLYLGVGEYAAVHVLLTISIHPGA
;
A
#
# COMPACT_ATOMS: atom_id res chain seq x y z
N MET A 1 -34.10 -15.25 -59.14
CA MET A 1 -33.19 -14.59 -58.19
C MET A 1 -33.86 -14.60 -56.82
N ARG A 2 -33.35 -15.37 -55.85
CA ARG A 2 -33.86 -15.40 -54.48
C ARG A 2 -32.95 -14.53 -53.60
N GLN A 3 -33.49 -13.45 -53.04
CA GLN A 3 -32.79 -12.62 -52.06
C GLN A 3 -32.69 -13.38 -50.73
N ILE A 4 -31.47 -13.57 -50.25
CA ILE A 4 -31.19 -14.12 -48.93
C ILE A 4 -30.99 -12.90 -48.02
N SER A 5 -31.99 -12.57 -47.21
CA SER A 5 -31.87 -11.53 -46.18
C SER A 5 -31.04 -12.07 -45.03
N SER A 6 -29.85 -11.51 -44.81
CA SER A 6 -28.97 -11.85 -43.70
C SER A 6 -29.50 -11.23 -42.41
N LEU A 7 -29.93 -12.07 -41.47
CA LEU A 7 -30.37 -11.68 -40.13
C LEU A 7 -29.14 -11.51 -39.22
N THR A 8 -28.75 -10.28 -38.90
CA THR A 8 -27.63 -10.00 -38.01
C THR A 8 -28.08 -10.13 -36.56
N LEU A 9 -27.62 -11.19 -35.88
CA LEU A 9 -27.84 -11.40 -34.45
C LEU A 9 -26.89 -10.49 -33.65
N VAL A 10 -27.43 -9.47 -32.99
CA VAL A 10 -26.68 -8.63 -32.05
C VAL A 10 -26.73 -9.28 -30.67
N LEU A 11 -25.63 -9.93 -30.27
CA LEU A 11 -25.48 -10.53 -28.94
C LEU A 11 -25.07 -9.43 -27.94
N THR A 12 -26.02 -8.98 -27.11
CA THR A 12 -25.73 -8.01 -26.04
C THR A 12 -25.16 -8.76 -24.84
N LEU A 13 -23.84 -8.65 -24.61
CA LEU A 13 -23.21 -9.18 -23.39
C LEU A 13 -23.55 -8.25 -22.22
N ALA A 14 -24.50 -8.65 -21.36
CA ALA A 14 -24.70 -7.97 -20.08
C ALA A 14 -23.47 -8.26 -19.19
N ALA A 15 -22.59 -7.27 -19.02
CA ALA A 15 -21.50 -7.36 -18.07
C ALA A 15 -22.09 -7.40 -16.64
N SER A 16 -21.93 -8.53 -15.94
CA SER A 16 -22.30 -8.63 -14.52
C SER A 16 -21.43 -7.69 -13.70
N ALA A 17 -22.06 -6.78 -12.96
CA ALA A 17 -21.35 -5.88 -12.05
C ALA A 17 -20.57 -6.68 -10.99
N ILE A 18 -19.32 -6.30 -10.75
CA ILE A 18 -18.46 -6.87 -9.73
C ILE A 18 -18.67 -6.11 -8.43
N GLY A 19 -19.20 -6.76 -7.39
CA GLY A 19 -19.24 -6.21 -6.04
C GLY A 19 -17.88 -6.33 -5.36
N VAL A 20 -17.35 -5.22 -4.84
CA VAL A 20 -16.06 -5.15 -4.16
C VAL A 20 -16.30 -4.70 -2.73
N THR A 21 -15.97 -5.55 -1.76
CA THR A 21 -16.00 -5.19 -0.33
C THR A 21 -14.70 -4.50 0.06
N HIS A 22 -14.81 -3.38 0.75
CA HIS A 22 -13.72 -2.53 1.23
C HIS A 22 -14.12 -1.87 2.56
N LEU A 23 -13.28 -1.00 3.12
CA LEU A 23 -13.51 -0.43 4.46
C LEU A 23 -14.65 0.60 4.53
N GLY A 24 -15.17 1.03 3.39
CA GLY A 24 -16.35 1.90 3.26
C GLY A 24 -17.64 1.12 2.98
N GLY A 25 -17.59 -0.21 2.90
CA GLY A 25 -18.73 -1.05 2.56
C GLY A 25 -18.51 -1.84 1.26
N THR A 26 -19.56 -1.97 0.45
CA THR A 26 -19.51 -2.68 -0.82
C THR A 26 -19.80 -1.74 -1.97
N THR A 27 -18.85 -1.63 -2.91
CA THR A 27 -18.98 -0.82 -4.12
C THR A 27 -19.17 -1.73 -5.33
N ALA A 28 -20.19 -1.44 -6.15
CA ALA A 28 -20.45 -2.16 -7.39
C ALA A 28 -19.73 -1.51 -8.58
N LEU A 29 -18.89 -2.29 -9.27
CA LEU A 29 -18.21 -1.88 -10.50
C LEU A 29 -18.90 -2.51 -11.70
N LYS A 30 -19.49 -1.68 -12.56
CA LYS A 30 -20.22 -2.16 -13.75
C LYS A 30 -19.29 -2.72 -14.83
N ASN A 31 -18.09 -2.15 -14.96
CA ASN A 31 -17.10 -2.49 -15.97
C ASN A 31 -15.69 -2.46 -15.35
N THR A 32 -14.70 -3.00 -16.07
CA THR A 32 -13.28 -2.79 -15.74
C THR A 32 -12.94 -1.30 -15.84
N PRO A 33 -12.52 -0.63 -14.74
CA PRO A 33 -12.20 0.79 -14.74
C PRO A 33 -11.07 1.15 -15.72
N LYS A 34 -11.19 2.32 -16.34
CA LYS A 34 -10.25 2.87 -17.33
C LYS A 34 -9.69 4.22 -16.92
N ARG A 35 -10.42 4.97 -16.09
CA ARG A 35 -10.07 6.31 -15.61
C ARG A 35 -9.96 6.27 -14.10
N ILE A 36 -8.83 5.75 -13.63
CA ILE A 36 -8.60 5.54 -12.19
C ILE A 36 -7.90 6.76 -11.61
N VAL A 37 -8.41 7.26 -10.48
CA VAL A 37 -7.71 8.22 -9.62
C VAL A 37 -7.24 7.49 -8.37
N VAL A 38 -5.98 7.69 -7.99
CA VAL A 38 -5.38 7.13 -6.78
C VAL A 38 -5.00 8.23 -5.82
N LEU A 39 -5.43 8.13 -4.56
CA LEU A 39 -5.18 9.16 -3.54
C LEU A 39 -4.00 8.82 -2.63
N GLU A 40 -3.26 7.74 -2.94
CA GLU A 40 -2.09 7.32 -2.17
C GLU A 40 -1.07 6.61 -3.09
N PHE A 41 0.22 6.73 -2.77
CA PHE A 41 1.34 6.24 -3.57
C PHE A 41 1.42 4.71 -3.66
N GLY A 42 1.09 3.97 -2.61
CA GLY A 42 1.02 2.51 -2.63
C GLY A 42 0.00 1.98 -3.64
N PHE A 43 -1.12 2.70 -3.83
CA PHE A 43 -2.10 2.35 -4.86
C PHE A 43 -1.60 2.67 -6.28
N MET A 44 -0.83 3.76 -6.43
CA MET A 44 -0.11 4.03 -7.68
C MET A 44 0.92 2.94 -8.00
N ASP A 45 1.70 2.49 -7.00
CA ASP A 45 2.66 1.39 -7.12
C ASP A 45 1.96 0.09 -7.55
N ALA A 46 0.80 -0.21 -6.96
CA ALA A 46 -0.02 -1.37 -7.32
C ALA A 46 -0.45 -1.32 -8.80
N LEU A 47 -1.04 -0.21 -9.25
CA LEU A 47 -1.47 -0.07 -10.65
C LEU A 47 -0.30 -0.14 -11.61
N THR A 48 0.79 0.53 -11.27
CA THR A 48 2.03 0.54 -12.03
C THR A 48 2.61 -0.87 -12.21
N LYS A 49 2.64 -1.68 -11.14
CA LYS A 49 3.10 -3.07 -11.18
C LYS A 49 2.25 -3.94 -12.10
N LEU A 50 0.97 -3.59 -12.25
CA LEU A 50 0.01 -4.25 -13.14
C LEU A 50 0.01 -3.68 -14.57
N GLY A 51 0.85 -2.69 -14.86
CA GLY A 51 0.91 -2.00 -16.15
C GLY A 51 -0.34 -1.17 -16.45
N VAL A 52 -1.01 -0.66 -15.40
CA VAL A 52 -2.19 0.20 -15.51
C VAL A 52 -1.78 1.63 -15.14
N LYS A 53 -2.12 2.58 -16.00
CA LYS A 53 -1.83 4.01 -15.80
C LYS A 53 -3.10 4.71 -15.27
N PRO A 54 -3.04 5.37 -14.10
CA PRO A 54 -4.16 6.20 -13.63
C PRO A 54 -4.23 7.52 -14.42
N VAL A 55 -5.35 8.22 -14.32
CA VAL A 55 -5.54 9.57 -14.90
C VAL A 55 -5.22 10.67 -13.89
N GLY A 56 -5.16 10.33 -12.59
CA GLY A 56 -4.74 11.27 -11.58
C GLY A 56 -4.19 10.63 -10.31
N ILE A 57 -3.39 11.41 -9.59
CA ILE A 57 -2.68 11.02 -8.37
C ILE A 57 -2.69 12.16 -7.35
N ALA A 58 -2.95 11.87 -6.08
CA ALA A 58 -2.67 12.84 -5.01
C ALA A 58 -1.18 12.78 -4.63
N ALA A 59 -0.56 13.94 -4.37
CA ALA A 59 0.88 14.10 -4.11
C ALA A 59 1.16 14.68 -2.71
N ASP A 60 2.43 14.79 -2.32
CA ASP A 60 2.79 15.40 -1.02
C ASP A 60 2.61 16.93 -0.97
N GLY A 61 2.32 17.53 -2.13
CA GLY A 61 1.81 18.88 -2.26
C GLY A 61 0.96 19.03 -3.53
N ASP A 62 1.01 20.21 -4.16
CA ASP A 62 0.13 20.56 -5.28
C ASP A 62 0.67 20.19 -6.66
N ALA A 63 1.94 19.76 -6.75
CA ALA A 63 2.60 19.49 -8.03
C ALA A 63 2.81 17.98 -8.25
N ALA A 64 2.77 17.56 -9.52
CA ALA A 64 2.90 16.14 -9.89
C ALA A 64 4.35 15.60 -9.73
N ASP A 65 5.34 16.47 -9.56
CA ASP A 65 6.74 16.13 -9.30
C ASP A 65 7.05 15.91 -7.81
N GLU A 66 6.08 16.14 -6.94
CA GLU A 66 6.09 15.83 -5.50
C GLU A 66 5.57 14.40 -5.23
N VAL A 67 5.64 13.53 -6.23
CA VAL A 67 5.49 12.08 -6.07
C VAL A 67 6.85 11.40 -5.84
N LEU A 68 6.80 10.17 -5.35
CA LEU A 68 7.99 9.33 -5.12
C LEU A 68 8.90 9.25 -6.37
N PRO A 69 10.24 9.38 -6.28
CA PRO A 69 11.13 9.36 -7.44
C PRO A 69 10.90 8.16 -8.37
N HIS A 70 10.66 6.97 -7.83
CA HIS A 70 10.38 5.78 -8.63
C HIS A 70 9.01 5.83 -9.35
N LEU A 71 8.09 6.66 -8.85
CA LEU A 71 6.77 6.91 -9.42
C LEU A 71 6.77 8.02 -10.47
N LYS A 72 7.79 8.88 -10.52
CA LYS A 72 7.86 10.02 -11.46
C LYS A 72 7.71 9.61 -12.92
N LYS A 73 8.24 8.45 -13.30
CA LYS A 73 8.10 7.90 -14.67
C LYS A 73 6.66 7.47 -15.01
N TYR A 74 5.80 7.33 -14.01
CA TYR A 74 4.40 6.96 -14.15
C TYR A 74 3.45 8.15 -13.94
N SER A 75 3.91 9.24 -13.33
CA SER A 75 3.20 10.52 -13.19
C SER A 75 3.53 11.52 -14.31
N GLY A 76 3.74 11.02 -15.54
CA GLY A 76 4.02 11.85 -16.71
C GLY A 76 2.83 12.74 -17.15
N PRO A 77 2.91 13.42 -18.30
CA PRO A 77 1.96 14.47 -18.70
C PRO A 77 0.48 14.04 -18.75
N ASP A 78 0.21 12.74 -18.92
CA ASP A 78 -1.18 12.22 -18.95
C ASP A 78 -1.74 11.86 -17.56
N VAL A 79 -0.99 12.12 -16.47
CA VAL A 79 -1.43 11.90 -15.09
C VAL A 79 -1.45 13.24 -14.37
N SER A 80 -2.65 13.70 -14.03
CA SER A 80 -2.81 14.97 -13.34
C SER A 80 -2.68 14.82 -11.83
N THR A 81 -2.03 15.77 -11.17
CA THR A 81 -2.12 15.88 -9.71
C THR A 81 -3.54 16.29 -9.31
N VAL A 82 -4.09 15.64 -8.29
CA VAL A 82 -5.39 16.01 -7.68
C VAL A 82 -5.22 16.68 -6.32
N GLY A 83 -4.03 17.23 -6.04
CA GLY A 83 -3.72 17.92 -4.78
C GLY A 83 -3.09 17.00 -3.73
N ASN A 84 -3.17 17.42 -2.47
CA ASN A 84 -2.46 16.77 -1.36
C ASN A 84 -3.10 15.42 -0.97
N ARG A 85 -2.28 14.40 -0.64
CA ARG A 85 -2.74 13.06 -0.21
C ARG A 85 -3.60 13.05 1.05
N HIS A 86 -3.43 14.00 1.96
CA HIS A 86 -4.24 14.09 3.18
C HIS A 86 -5.50 14.95 3.00
N ALA A 87 -5.54 15.77 1.95
CA ALA A 87 -6.63 16.68 1.66
C ALA A 87 -6.75 16.90 0.13
N PRO A 88 -7.26 15.90 -0.61
CA PRO A 88 -7.30 15.98 -2.07
C PRO A 88 -8.38 16.95 -2.55
N SER A 89 -8.16 17.54 -3.72
CA SER A 89 -9.12 18.48 -4.34
C SER A 89 -10.23 17.73 -5.05
N LEU A 90 -11.43 17.76 -4.46
CA LEU A 90 -12.64 17.17 -5.06
C LEU A 90 -12.95 17.75 -6.46
N GLU A 91 -12.69 19.03 -6.67
CA GLU A 91 -12.87 19.70 -7.96
C GLU A 91 -11.93 19.11 -9.03
N LYS A 92 -10.63 18.99 -8.70
CA LYS A 92 -9.65 18.37 -9.62
C LYS A 92 -10.01 16.92 -9.92
N ILE A 93 -10.43 16.14 -8.91
CA ILE A 93 -10.87 14.76 -9.11
C ILE A 93 -12.07 14.71 -10.06
N MET A 94 -13.08 15.53 -9.82
CA MET A 94 -14.30 15.58 -10.64
C MET A 94 -14.01 15.99 -12.09
N ALA A 95 -13.09 16.95 -12.31
CA ALA A 95 -12.67 17.39 -13.64
C ALA A 95 -12.05 16.25 -14.47
N LEU A 96 -11.40 15.28 -13.82
CA LEU A 96 -10.82 14.11 -14.49
C LEU A 96 -11.86 13.05 -14.89
N LYS A 97 -13.12 13.18 -14.45
CA LYS A 97 -14.21 12.22 -14.75
C LYS A 97 -13.78 10.77 -14.53
N PRO A 98 -13.35 10.39 -13.31
CA PRO A 98 -12.92 9.03 -13.03
C PRO A 98 -14.10 8.05 -13.11
N ASP A 99 -13.77 6.79 -13.40
CA ASP A 99 -14.70 5.67 -13.27
C ASP A 99 -14.36 4.76 -12.07
N LEU A 100 -13.27 5.07 -11.36
CA LEU A 100 -12.89 4.50 -10.08
C LEU A 100 -12.00 5.49 -9.31
N ILE A 101 -12.22 5.60 -8.00
CA ILE A 101 -11.30 6.24 -7.05
C ILE A 101 -10.79 5.19 -6.07
N ILE A 102 -9.48 5.12 -5.86
CA ILE A 102 -8.86 4.28 -4.83
C ILE A 102 -8.27 5.21 -3.77
N ALA A 103 -8.79 5.11 -2.55
CA ALA A 103 -8.56 6.04 -1.46
C ALA A 103 -8.04 5.33 -0.20
N ASP A 104 -7.23 6.05 0.58
CA ASP A 104 -6.79 5.59 1.90
C ASP A 104 -7.89 5.82 2.95
N GLU A 105 -8.17 4.82 3.77
CA GLU A 105 -9.21 4.87 4.80
C GLU A 105 -8.91 5.85 5.92
N ASN A 106 -7.65 5.99 6.33
CA ASN A 106 -7.32 6.87 7.44
C ASN A 106 -7.55 8.33 7.07
N ASP A 107 -7.10 8.73 5.88
CA ASP A 107 -7.14 10.12 5.45
C ASP A 107 -8.48 10.51 4.79
N HIS A 108 -9.13 9.58 4.07
CA HIS A 108 -10.25 9.94 3.19
C HIS A 108 -11.62 9.48 3.68
N LYS A 109 -11.73 8.74 4.79
CA LYS A 109 -13.03 8.24 5.29
C LYS A 109 -14.04 9.35 5.57
N GLN A 110 -13.59 10.50 6.06
CA GLN A 110 -14.48 11.64 6.35
C GLN A 110 -15.08 12.25 5.07
N ILE A 111 -14.44 12.06 3.92
CA ILE A 111 -14.89 12.58 2.62
C ILE A 111 -15.39 11.47 1.69
N ASP A 112 -15.55 10.23 2.17
CA ASP A 112 -15.94 9.07 1.37
C ASP A 112 -17.25 9.28 0.60
N ALA A 113 -18.26 9.88 1.26
CA ALA A 113 -19.52 10.21 0.61
C ALA A 113 -19.34 11.21 -0.54
N GLN A 114 -18.43 12.18 -0.40
CA GLN A 114 -18.15 13.16 -1.44
C GLN A 114 -17.39 12.52 -2.61
N LEU A 115 -16.43 11.63 -2.33
CA LEU A 115 -15.71 10.86 -3.36
C LEU A 115 -16.67 9.91 -4.10
N SER A 116 -17.55 9.22 -3.37
CA SER A 116 -18.56 8.30 -3.90
C SER A 116 -19.60 9.00 -4.78
N ASN A 117 -19.88 10.28 -4.53
CA ASN A 117 -20.72 11.10 -5.40
C ASN A 117 -20.04 11.44 -6.73
N ILE A 118 -18.70 11.40 -6.80
CA ILE A 118 -17.93 11.64 -8.03
C ILE A 118 -17.80 10.35 -8.85
N ALA A 119 -17.39 9.25 -8.21
CA ALA A 119 -17.21 7.94 -8.84
C ALA A 119 -17.22 6.80 -7.81
N PRO A 120 -17.43 5.54 -8.23
CA PRO A 120 -17.23 4.39 -7.36
C PRO A 120 -15.89 4.49 -6.60
N THR A 121 -15.93 4.42 -5.27
CA THR A 121 -14.77 4.67 -4.41
C THR A 121 -14.45 3.44 -3.57
N LEU A 122 -13.18 3.03 -3.55
CA LEU A 122 -12.67 1.94 -2.73
C LEU A 122 -11.76 2.50 -1.64
N LEU A 123 -12.14 2.28 -0.39
CA LEU A 123 -11.34 2.61 0.79
C LEU A 123 -10.51 1.42 1.27
N PHE A 124 -9.19 1.57 1.16
CA PHE A 124 -8.20 0.58 1.59
C PHE A 124 -7.27 1.17 2.65
N ARG A 125 -6.56 0.33 3.40
CA ARG A 125 -5.51 0.82 4.30
C ARG A 125 -4.24 1.08 3.50
N SER A 126 -3.60 2.23 3.68
CA SER A 126 -2.24 2.47 3.22
C SER A 126 -1.25 2.40 4.38
N TYR A 127 -0.93 3.53 5.05
CA TYR A 127 0.12 3.59 6.08
C TYR A 127 -0.14 2.65 7.28
N HIS A 128 -1.42 2.45 7.60
CA HIS A 128 -1.87 1.57 8.68
C HIS A 128 -2.17 0.13 8.22
N ALA A 129 -1.78 -0.23 7.00
CA ALA A 129 -1.90 -1.59 6.50
C ALA A 129 -0.78 -2.47 7.07
N THR A 130 -1.09 -3.72 7.39
CA THR A 130 -0.07 -4.77 7.47
C THR A 130 0.38 -5.17 6.06
N CYS A 131 1.44 -5.96 5.96
CA CYS A 131 1.83 -6.52 4.69
C CYS A 131 0.75 -7.47 4.12
N GLN A 132 0.03 -8.20 4.98
CA GLN A 132 -1.07 -9.05 4.51
C GLN A 132 -2.20 -8.19 3.93
N ASP A 133 -2.56 -7.09 4.58
CA ASP A 133 -3.56 -6.14 4.05
C ASP A 133 -3.16 -5.66 2.65
N GLN A 134 -1.88 -5.30 2.44
CA GLN A 134 -1.36 -4.87 1.14
C GLN A 134 -1.43 -5.98 0.07
N ILE A 135 -1.12 -7.24 0.43
CA ILE A 135 -1.25 -8.40 -0.47
C ILE A 135 -2.71 -8.60 -0.89
N ASP A 136 -3.62 -8.57 0.07
CA ASP A 136 -5.05 -8.79 -0.16
C ASP A 136 -5.64 -7.66 -1.03
N GLN A 137 -5.30 -6.42 -0.72
CA GLN A 137 -5.69 -5.24 -1.51
C GLN A 137 -5.13 -5.29 -2.93
N PHE A 138 -3.84 -5.64 -3.09
CA PHE A 138 -3.24 -5.79 -4.43
C PHE A 138 -3.94 -6.87 -5.24
N SER A 139 -4.31 -8.00 -4.61
CA SER A 139 -5.09 -9.06 -5.25
C SER A 139 -6.44 -8.53 -5.75
N VAL A 140 -7.17 -7.80 -4.90
CA VAL A 140 -8.43 -7.14 -5.27
C VAL A 140 -8.23 -6.15 -6.42
N ILE A 141 -7.23 -5.26 -6.33
CA ILE A 141 -6.90 -4.29 -7.38
C ILE A 141 -6.61 -5.00 -8.70
N SER A 142 -5.80 -6.05 -8.68
CA SER A 142 -5.46 -6.82 -9.90
C SER A 142 -6.69 -7.41 -10.58
N LYS A 143 -7.68 -7.85 -9.80
CA LYS A 143 -8.94 -8.40 -10.32
C LYS A 143 -9.79 -7.31 -10.96
N ILE A 144 -10.02 -6.20 -10.25
CA ILE A 144 -10.94 -5.13 -10.72
C ILE A 144 -10.40 -4.43 -11.98
N VAL A 145 -9.07 -4.34 -12.14
CA VAL A 145 -8.45 -3.76 -13.34
C VAL A 145 -8.25 -4.77 -14.48
N GLY A 146 -8.73 -6.01 -14.32
CA GLY A 146 -8.62 -7.07 -15.34
C GLY A 146 -7.19 -7.58 -15.57
N LYS A 147 -6.34 -7.49 -14.55
CA LYS A 147 -4.92 -7.89 -14.56
C LYS A 147 -4.62 -9.02 -13.58
N GLU A 148 -5.60 -9.87 -13.28
CA GLU A 148 -5.49 -10.94 -12.27
C GLU A 148 -4.30 -11.88 -12.54
N ALA A 149 -4.04 -12.25 -13.79
CA ALA A 149 -2.89 -13.08 -14.15
C ALA A 149 -1.55 -12.39 -13.82
N ALA A 150 -1.40 -11.11 -14.16
CA ALA A 150 -0.20 -10.33 -13.82
C ALA A 150 -0.08 -10.15 -12.30
N GLY A 151 -1.20 -9.96 -11.60
CA GLY A 151 -1.26 -9.89 -10.15
C GLY A 151 -0.78 -11.17 -9.48
N LYS A 152 -1.26 -12.34 -9.93
CA LYS A 152 -0.81 -13.65 -9.44
C LYS A 152 0.69 -13.86 -9.64
N THR A 153 1.23 -13.51 -10.80
CA THR A 153 2.68 -13.58 -11.05
C THR A 153 3.46 -12.67 -10.10
N ALA A 154 3.03 -11.42 -9.94
CA ALA A 154 3.70 -10.48 -9.03
C ALA A 154 3.68 -10.95 -7.58
N LEU A 155 2.56 -11.51 -7.10
CA LEU A 155 2.44 -12.06 -5.74
C LEU A 155 3.26 -13.35 -5.56
N ALA A 156 3.37 -14.19 -6.60
CA ALA A 156 4.23 -15.36 -6.57
C ALA A 156 5.72 -14.97 -6.46
N ASP A 157 6.15 -13.95 -7.20
CA ASP A 157 7.52 -13.43 -7.10
C ASP A 157 7.79 -12.76 -5.76
N TYR A 158 6.80 -12.04 -5.24
CA TYR A 158 6.85 -11.48 -3.89
C TYR A 158 7.04 -12.59 -2.84
N THR A 159 6.21 -13.63 -2.89
CA THR A 159 6.30 -14.80 -1.99
C THR A 159 7.65 -15.50 -2.10
N ARG A 160 8.17 -15.67 -3.32
CA ARG A 160 9.48 -16.27 -3.58
C ARG A 160 10.62 -15.49 -2.91
N LEU A 161 10.56 -14.16 -2.94
CA LEU A 161 11.54 -13.30 -2.28
C LEU A 161 11.55 -13.52 -0.77
N PHE A 162 10.37 -13.57 -0.13
CA PHE A 162 10.28 -13.82 1.31
C PHE A 162 10.75 -15.22 1.69
N ASN A 163 10.38 -16.25 0.93
CA ASN A 163 10.86 -17.61 1.18
C ASN A 163 12.41 -17.69 1.10
N LYS A 164 13.03 -16.91 0.19
CA LYS A 164 14.49 -16.83 0.11
C LYS A 164 15.10 -16.16 1.35
N VAL A 165 14.48 -15.10 1.86
CA VAL A 165 14.92 -14.42 3.09
C VAL A 165 14.72 -15.30 4.32
N GLU A 166 13.60 -16.01 4.41
CA GLU A 166 13.31 -16.95 5.48
C GLU A 166 14.31 -18.12 5.48
N ALA A 167 14.64 -18.67 4.31
CA ALA A 167 15.61 -19.76 4.18
C ALA A 167 17.04 -19.38 4.61
N THR A 168 17.41 -18.10 4.54
CA THR A 168 18.71 -17.60 5.02
C THR A 168 18.67 -17.14 6.48
N SER A 169 17.49 -17.11 7.08
CA SER A 169 17.28 -16.71 8.47
C SER A 169 17.58 -17.88 9.42
N SER A 170 18.43 -17.65 10.43
CA SER A 170 18.69 -18.65 11.47
C SER A 170 17.49 -18.79 12.41
N PRO A 171 17.01 -20.01 12.72
CA PRO A 171 15.98 -20.24 13.73
C PRO A 171 16.36 -19.74 15.13
N LYS A 172 17.66 -19.55 15.39
CA LYS A 172 18.19 -19.00 16.66
C LYS A 172 18.29 -17.47 16.66
N ALA A 173 17.97 -16.82 15.56
CA ALA A 173 18.13 -15.39 15.43
C ALA A 173 17.08 -14.62 16.26
N GLY A 174 17.52 -13.51 16.86
CA GLY A 174 16.71 -12.72 17.78
C GLY A 174 15.49 -12.05 17.14
N LYS A 175 14.67 -11.46 18.03
CA LYS A 175 13.49 -10.67 17.67
C LYS A 175 13.91 -9.37 16.96
N ILE A 176 13.08 -8.91 16.04
CA ILE A 176 13.32 -7.69 15.26
C ILE A 176 12.33 -6.62 15.69
N VAL A 177 12.84 -5.46 16.11
CA VAL A 177 12.04 -4.25 16.28
C VAL A 177 12.42 -3.29 15.16
N VAL A 178 11.40 -2.74 14.49
CA VAL A 178 11.59 -1.71 13.48
C VAL A 178 11.19 -0.38 14.07
N GLY A 179 11.98 0.66 13.85
CA GLY A 179 11.63 2.00 14.30
C GLY A 179 12.32 3.10 13.51
N VAL A 180 11.75 4.29 13.64
CA VAL A 180 12.18 5.52 12.98
C VAL A 180 12.73 6.48 14.05
N PRO A 181 14.02 6.85 13.98
CA PRO A 181 14.56 7.94 14.78
C PRO A 181 14.07 9.29 14.22
N THR A 182 13.66 10.17 15.12
CA THR A 182 13.31 11.56 14.82
C THR A 182 13.97 12.48 15.85
N PRO A 183 14.04 13.81 15.60
CA PRO A 183 14.50 14.77 16.61
C PRO A 183 13.72 14.66 17.93
N ASP A 184 12.44 14.30 17.87
CA ASP A 184 11.57 14.18 19.04
C ASP A 184 11.70 12.84 19.76
N GLY A 185 12.37 11.84 19.19
CA GLY A 185 12.60 10.53 19.80
C GLY A 185 12.56 9.35 18.82
N PHE A 186 12.62 8.14 19.36
CA PHE A 186 12.60 6.90 18.59
C PHE A 186 11.19 6.29 18.57
N TYR A 187 10.60 6.15 17.39
CA TYR A 187 9.26 5.59 17.22
C TYR A 187 9.34 4.17 16.68
N VAL A 188 8.78 3.18 17.38
CA VAL A 188 8.76 1.78 16.93
C VAL A 188 7.45 1.43 16.23
N HIS A 189 7.57 0.56 15.24
CA HIS A 189 6.49 0.01 14.44
C HIS A 189 5.96 -1.28 15.07
N SER A 190 4.67 -1.31 15.37
CA SER A 190 3.98 -2.52 15.84
C SER A 190 3.80 -3.55 14.71
N ASP A 191 3.49 -4.80 15.09
CA ASP A 191 3.14 -5.89 14.17
C ASP A 191 1.89 -5.62 13.31
N LYS A 192 1.17 -4.53 13.59
CA LYS A 192 0.00 -4.03 12.84
C LYS A 192 0.32 -2.98 11.78
N SER A 193 1.58 -2.61 11.61
CA SER A 193 2.03 -1.69 10.56
C SER A 193 2.71 -2.44 9.43
N TYR A 194 2.84 -1.81 8.26
CA TYR A 194 3.42 -2.46 7.09
C TYR A 194 4.83 -2.97 7.42
N ILE A 195 5.72 -2.05 7.80
CA ILE A 195 7.12 -2.36 8.10
C ILE A 195 7.24 -3.22 9.36
N GLY A 196 6.42 -2.99 10.38
CA GLY A 196 6.47 -3.79 11.61
C GLY A 196 5.92 -5.20 11.46
N SER A 197 5.15 -5.49 10.40
CA SER A 197 4.66 -6.84 10.07
C SER A 197 5.63 -7.65 9.20
N LEU A 198 6.56 -6.99 8.51
CA LEU A 198 7.57 -7.64 7.64
C LEU A 198 8.42 -8.71 8.34
N PRO A 199 8.85 -8.55 9.61
CA PRO A 199 9.61 -9.59 10.30
C PRO A 199 8.93 -10.95 10.26
N LYS A 200 7.59 -11.00 10.41
CA LYS A 200 6.82 -12.25 10.38
C LYS A 200 6.97 -12.98 9.06
N MET A 201 7.02 -12.25 7.96
CA MET A 201 7.20 -12.82 6.63
C MET A 201 8.62 -13.32 6.36
N ALA A 202 9.59 -12.84 7.12
CA ALA A 202 10.97 -13.32 7.08
C ALA A 202 11.23 -14.47 8.09
N GLY A 203 10.17 -15.07 8.66
CA GLY A 203 10.28 -16.10 9.69
C GLY A 203 10.73 -15.57 11.06
N ARG A 204 10.52 -14.28 11.35
CA ARG A 204 10.98 -13.59 12.57
C ARG A 204 9.82 -12.97 13.33
N ASN A 205 10.01 -12.70 14.62
CA ASN A 205 8.96 -12.09 15.45
C ASN A 205 9.27 -10.62 15.74
N ASN A 206 8.25 -9.76 15.65
CA ASN A 206 8.27 -8.39 16.17
C ASN A 206 7.55 -8.36 17.53
N PRO A 207 8.28 -8.13 18.65
CA PRO A 207 7.70 -8.17 19.98
C PRO A 207 6.90 -6.91 20.33
N THR A 208 6.89 -5.91 19.47
CA THR A 208 6.27 -4.61 19.73
C THR A 208 4.75 -4.75 19.77
N PRO A 209 4.10 -4.60 20.94
CA PRO A 209 2.67 -4.75 21.03
C PRO A 209 1.95 -3.60 20.32
N SER A 210 0.83 -3.90 19.66
CA SER A 210 -0.13 -2.86 19.29
C SER A 210 -0.96 -2.47 20.51
N ARG A 211 -0.75 -1.27 21.07
CA ARG A 211 -1.72 -0.68 22.01
C ARG A 211 -2.70 0.17 21.21
N THR A 212 -3.99 -0.08 21.38
CA THR A 212 -5.08 0.82 21.01
C THR A 212 -4.99 2.12 21.82
N ALA A 213 -4.10 3.02 21.43
CA ALA A 213 -4.01 4.35 22.01
C ALA A 213 -4.92 5.32 21.25
N ARG A 214 -5.70 6.09 22.00
CA ARG A 214 -6.75 7.06 21.62
C ARG A 214 -6.33 8.24 20.72
N ARG A 215 -5.20 8.17 20.03
CA ARG A 215 -4.70 9.20 19.09
C ARG A 215 -4.05 8.50 17.90
N SER A 216 -4.06 9.16 16.75
CA SER A 216 -3.74 8.79 15.35
C SER A 216 -2.46 7.97 15.08
N THR A 217 -1.75 7.53 16.11
CA THR A 217 -0.48 6.78 16.12
C THR A 217 -0.66 5.29 16.37
N CYS A 218 -1.69 4.65 15.80
CA CYS A 218 -1.98 3.22 16.01
C CYS A 218 -0.79 2.27 15.70
N CYS A 219 0.17 2.77 14.92
CA CYS A 219 1.32 2.01 14.42
C CYS A 219 2.68 2.47 14.97
N LEU A 220 2.76 3.59 15.69
CA LEU A 220 4.02 4.21 16.10
C LEU A 220 4.04 4.44 17.61
N TRP A 221 5.01 3.85 18.31
CA TRP A 221 5.21 4.05 19.75
C TRP A 221 6.52 4.78 20.03
N LYS A 222 6.46 5.93 20.72
CA LYS A 222 7.68 6.60 21.20
C LYS A 222 8.30 5.79 22.32
N ALA A 223 9.51 5.26 22.08
CA ALA A 223 10.25 4.52 23.07
C ALA A 223 10.65 5.42 24.25
N SER A 224 9.92 5.29 25.36
CA SER A 224 10.02 6.21 26.51
C SER A 224 10.55 5.56 27.78
N ALA A 225 10.72 4.23 27.84
CA ALA A 225 11.42 3.59 28.96
C ALA A 225 11.88 2.17 28.57
N GLY A 226 13.15 1.84 28.84
CA GLY A 226 13.61 0.44 28.93
C GLY A 226 14.53 -0.09 27.84
N ILE A 227 14.94 0.70 26.85
CA ILE A 227 16.01 0.26 25.92
C ILE A 227 17.34 0.34 26.66
N LYS A 228 17.75 -0.77 27.31
CA LYS A 228 19.00 -0.86 28.07
C LYS A 228 20.25 -0.82 27.18
N SER A 229 20.12 -1.17 25.89
CA SER A 229 21.16 -0.92 24.88
C SER A 229 20.55 -0.87 23.47
N VAL A 230 20.98 0.12 22.69
CA VAL A 230 20.79 0.19 21.24
C VAL A 230 22.07 -0.38 20.63
N ALA A 231 22.05 -1.63 20.20
CA ALA A 231 23.11 -2.14 19.34
C ALA A 231 22.80 -1.67 17.91
N THR A 232 23.24 -0.47 17.54
CA THR A 232 23.55 -0.20 16.13
C THR A 232 24.62 -1.22 15.76
N ALA A 233 24.32 -2.14 14.84
CA ALA A 233 25.32 -3.02 14.27
C ALA A 233 26.33 -2.16 13.50
N SER A 234 27.31 -1.66 14.23
CA SER A 234 28.45 -0.89 13.77
C SER A 234 29.62 -1.28 14.65
N ARG A 235 30.14 -2.47 14.38
CA ARG A 235 31.55 -2.78 14.15
C ARG A 235 31.75 -4.29 14.32
N GLU A 236 32.44 -4.83 13.33
CA GLU A 236 33.13 -6.12 13.33
C GLU A 236 32.24 -7.37 13.23
N THR A 237 32.21 -7.90 11.99
CA THR A 237 32.01 -9.29 11.57
C THR A 237 30.66 -9.82 11.09
N HIS A 238 29.50 -9.20 11.27
CA HIS A 238 28.27 -9.64 10.57
C HIS A 238 27.49 -8.46 9.99
N THR A 239 27.26 -8.49 8.68
CA THR A 239 26.63 -7.45 7.86
C THR A 239 25.32 -6.95 8.48
N PRO A 240 25.19 -5.66 8.83
CA PRO A 240 23.92 -5.06 9.20
C PRO A 240 22.96 -5.17 8.01
N LEU A 241 21.84 -5.87 8.18
CA LEU A 241 20.81 -5.94 7.14
C LEU A 241 19.98 -4.65 7.18
N TYR A 242 20.42 -3.65 6.41
CA TYR A 242 19.60 -2.50 6.06
C TYR A 242 18.57 -2.95 5.02
N LEU A 243 17.33 -3.20 5.44
CA LEU A 243 16.22 -3.39 4.49
C LEU A 243 15.67 -2.02 4.10
N GLY A 244 16.35 -1.38 3.14
CA GLY A 244 15.78 -0.27 2.39
C GLY A 244 14.82 -0.81 1.34
N VAL A 245 13.52 -0.70 1.59
CA VAL A 245 12.50 -0.88 0.54
C VAL A 245 12.12 0.52 0.05
N GLY A 246 12.78 0.96 -1.04
CA GLY A 246 12.51 2.24 -1.73
C GLY A 246 13.39 3.41 -1.27
N GLU A 247 13.83 4.23 -2.24
CA GLU A 247 14.72 5.40 -2.08
C GLU A 247 14.05 6.60 -1.40
N TYR A 248 13.61 6.41 -0.15
CA TYR A 248 13.39 7.50 0.79
C TYR A 248 14.34 7.32 1.95
N ALA A 249 15.23 8.31 2.11
CA ALA A 249 16.18 8.40 3.21
C ALA A 249 15.45 8.71 4.54
N ALA A 250 14.55 7.83 4.97
CA ALA A 250 14.29 7.59 6.38
C ALA A 250 15.18 6.41 6.77
N VAL A 251 16.20 6.66 7.59
CA VAL A 251 17.09 5.63 8.11
C VAL A 251 16.24 4.71 9.02
N HIS A 252 15.72 3.63 8.44
CA HIS A 252 15.05 2.59 9.19
C HIS A 252 16.13 1.76 9.86
N VAL A 253 16.25 1.88 11.18
CA VAL A 253 17.22 1.11 11.95
C VAL A 253 16.57 -0.22 12.30
N LEU A 254 17.10 -1.31 11.72
CA LEU A 254 16.74 -2.67 12.12
C LEU A 254 17.45 -2.97 13.44
N LEU A 255 16.72 -2.94 14.55
CA LEU A 255 17.27 -3.28 15.86
C LEU A 255 16.99 -4.76 16.17
N THR A 256 18.06 -5.53 16.30
CA THR A 256 17.97 -6.86 16.89
C THR A 256 18.07 -6.68 18.40
N ILE A 257 16.96 -6.86 19.12
CA ILE A 257 16.95 -6.74 20.58
C ILE A 257 17.05 -8.15 21.17
N SER A 258 18.20 -8.48 21.75
CA SER A 258 18.38 -9.69 22.57
C SER A 258 17.80 -9.45 23.96
N ILE A 259 16.53 -9.80 24.16
CA ILE A 259 15.91 -9.82 25.48
C ILE A 259 16.42 -11.06 26.23
N HIS A 260 17.35 -10.87 27.17
CA HIS A 260 17.76 -11.95 28.07
C HIS A 260 16.68 -12.14 29.15
N PRO A 261 16.21 -13.37 29.40
CA PRO A 261 15.36 -13.64 30.54
C PRO A 261 16.24 -13.65 31.80
N GLY A 262 16.17 -12.58 32.61
CA GLY A 262 16.76 -12.54 33.95
C GLY A 262 17.62 -11.32 34.23
N ALA A 263 17.02 -10.32 34.88
CA ALA A 263 17.62 -9.48 35.91
C ALA A 263 16.49 -8.88 36.73
#